data_AF-A0A1A9AD06-F1
#
_entry.id   AF-A0A1A9AD06-F1
#
_cell.length_a   1.000
_cell.length_b   1.000
_cell.length_c   1.000
_cell.angle_alpha   90.00
_cell.angle_beta   90.00
_cell.angle_gamma   90.00
#
_symmetry.space_group_name_H-M   'P 1'
#
loop_
_entity.id
_entity.type
_entity.pdbx_description
1 polymer ?
#
loop_
_entity_poly.entity_id
_entity_poly.type
_entity_poly.pdbx_seq_one_letter_code
_entity_poly.pdbx_strand_id
1 'polypeptide(L)'
;MAEGPYPSLVPTPLLGRLPSPGDGLWTRRLLAVATAAVMAAPMAAGLLRLPPRDQLDPICLMWLAWCAGWLSRRWRPRRDGRLVWRSRVAGRHSVEPGLVARRSLAGWADLVTGMMTVTATGVTLIGMLPEGARWAEAGRSLLAVGVSAAVGQAVYEEIRLTGRLALTAGGIRHGRRLYDWGNIDRVGPKKQDGRVDGVRLRQIVRKPLEPEPVVGGRDTAVPEERLVAAIEHFRSRPEMLAVGLPVTAPEPAAQPAGG
;
A
#
# COMPACT_ATOMS: atom_id res chain seq x y z
N MET A 1 -35.47 12.59 -34.52
CA MET A 1 -34.63 13.38 -33.60
C MET A 1 -33.56 12.45 -33.07
N ALA A 2 -32.30 12.69 -33.47
CA ALA A 2 -31.20 11.76 -33.32
C ALA A 2 -30.58 11.88 -31.92
N GLU A 3 -30.42 10.74 -31.26
CA GLU A 3 -29.64 10.55 -30.04
C GLU A 3 -28.15 10.77 -30.35
N GLY A 4 -27.53 11.75 -29.69
CA GLY A 4 -26.09 11.98 -29.78
C GLY A 4 -25.32 10.90 -29.00
N PRO A 5 -24.23 10.34 -29.54
CA PRO A 5 -23.46 9.32 -28.85
C PRO A 5 -22.72 9.93 -27.65
N TYR A 6 -22.96 9.37 -26.47
CA TYR A 6 -22.17 9.62 -25.26
C TYR A 6 -20.69 9.33 -25.56
N PRO A 7 -19.76 10.29 -25.36
CA PRO A 7 -18.35 9.97 -25.38
C PRO A 7 -18.07 9.06 -24.18
N SER A 8 -17.75 7.81 -24.46
CA SER A 8 -17.18 6.89 -23.50
C SER A 8 -15.86 7.48 -23.00
N LEU A 9 -15.88 8.01 -21.78
CA LEU A 9 -14.67 8.35 -21.03
C LEU A 9 -13.94 7.05 -20.74
N VAL A 10 -13.08 6.65 -21.68
CA VAL A 10 -12.03 5.67 -21.45
C VAL A 10 -11.24 6.17 -20.24
N PRO A 11 -11.11 5.40 -19.16
CA PRO A 11 -10.24 5.78 -18.06
C PRO A 11 -8.81 5.76 -18.60
N THR A 12 -8.31 6.91 -19.03
CA THR A 12 -6.90 7.09 -19.31
C THR A 12 -6.13 6.67 -18.07
N PRO A 13 -5.23 5.67 -18.16
CA PRO A 13 -4.31 5.40 -17.07
C PRO A 13 -3.54 6.71 -16.87
N LEU A 14 -3.66 7.30 -15.68
CA LEU A 14 -2.81 8.41 -15.26
C LEU A 14 -1.37 7.92 -15.42
N LEU A 15 -0.73 8.27 -16.53
CA LEU A 15 0.70 8.19 -16.70
C LEU A 15 1.26 8.98 -15.53
N GLY A 16 1.76 8.25 -14.52
CA GLY A 16 2.33 8.85 -13.33
C GLY A 16 3.39 9.83 -13.79
N ARG A 17 3.23 11.10 -13.40
CA ARG A 17 4.24 12.14 -13.60
C ARG A 17 5.60 11.53 -13.25
N LEU A 18 6.51 11.48 -14.23
CA LEU A 18 7.84 10.96 -14.02
C LEU A 18 8.45 11.71 -12.83
N PRO A 19 8.93 11.00 -11.80
CA PRO A 19 9.43 11.66 -10.62
C PRO A 19 10.72 12.43 -10.97
N SER A 20 10.91 13.59 -10.34
CA SER A 20 12.05 14.46 -10.65
C SER A 20 13.37 13.71 -10.38
N PRO A 21 14.32 13.67 -11.33
CA PRO A 21 15.61 12.99 -11.16
C PRO A 21 16.45 13.53 -10.00
N GLY A 22 16.21 14.77 -9.58
CA GLY A 22 16.97 15.48 -8.54
C GLY A 22 16.44 15.34 -7.11
N ASP A 23 15.42 14.50 -6.86
CA ASP A 23 14.74 14.46 -5.56
C ASP A 23 15.49 13.68 -4.45
N GLY A 24 16.62 13.05 -4.77
CA GLY A 24 17.44 12.33 -3.78
C GLY A 24 16.85 11.02 -3.28
N LEU A 25 15.74 10.53 -3.88
CA LEU A 25 15.19 9.19 -3.65
C LEU A 25 15.62 8.18 -4.74
N TRP A 26 16.42 8.61 -5.72
CA TRP A 26 16.85 7.78 -6.85
C TRP A 26 17.52 6.47 -6.43
N THR A 27 18.49 6.53 -5.50
CA THR A 27 19.17 5.34 -4.98
C THR A 27 18.19 4.32 -4.40
N ARG A 28 17.14 4.81 -3.72
CA ARG A 28 16.11 3.95 -3.15
C ARG A 28 15.17 3.38 -4.19
N ARG A 29 14.89 4.12 -5.27
CA ARG A 29 14.13 3.61 -6.42
C ARG A 29 14.93 2.55 -7.16
N LEU A 30 16.23 2.76 -7.38
CA LEU A 30 17.12 1.77 -7.97
C LEU A 30 17.18 0.50 -7.11
N LEU A 31 17.33 0.65 -5.78
CA LEU A 31 17.26 -0.47 -4.85
C LEU A 31 15.91 -1.19 -4.96
N ALA A 32 14.80 -0.44 -4.99
CA ALA A 32 13.47 -1.02 -5.14
C ALA A 32 13.31 -1.80 -6.45
N VAL A 33 13.83 -1.28 -7.57
CA VAL A 33 13.84 -1.97 -8.86
C VAL A 33 14.71 -3.22 -8.80
N ALA A 34 15.91 -3.14 -8.23
CA ALA A 34 16.80 -4.27 -8.08
C ALA A 34 16.18 -5.37 -7.22
N THR A 35 15.63 -5.03 -6.05
CA THR A 35 14.95 -6.00 -5.18
C THR A 35 13.70 -6.58 -5.84
N ALA A 36 12.93 -5.76 -6.56
CA ALA A 36 11.79 -6.24 -7.34
C ALA A 36 12.21 -7.23 -8.43
N ALA A 37 13.29 -6.94 -9.16
CA ALA A 37 13.83 -7.84 -10.18
C ALA A 37 14.35 -9.16 -9.58
N VAL A 38 15.07 -9.07 -8.45
CA VAL A 38 15.57 -10.24 -7.71
C VAL A 38 14.43 -11.13 -7.20
N MET A 39 13.26 -10.58 -6.90
CA MET A 39 12.08 -11.36 -6.53
C MET A 39 11.30 -11.87 -7.75
N ALA A 40 11.16 -11.05 -8.78
CA ALA A 40 10.39 -11.37 -9.98
C ALA A 40 11.06 -12.47 -10.84
N ALA A 41 12.38 -12.42 -11.02
CA ALA A 41 13.11 -13.38 -11.85
C ALA A 41 12.98 -14.85 -11.38
N PRO A 42 13.27 -15.21 -10.11
CA PRO A 42 13.10 -16.59 -9.64
C PRO A 42 11.63 -16.99 -9.64
N MET A 43 10.71 -16.06 -9.39
CA MET A 43 9.28 -16.33 -9.45
C MET A 43 8.83 -16.71 -10.87
N ALA A 44 9.25 -15.94 -11.88
CA ALA A 44 8.98 -16.25 -13.28
C ALA A 44 9.62 -17.59 -13.66
N ALA A 45 10.87 -17.82 -13.29
CA ALA A 45 11.58 -19.06 -13.56
C ALA A 45 10.87 -20.28 -12.92
N GLY A 46 10.40 -20.16 -11.68
CA GLY A 46 9.64 -21.19 -10.99
C GLY A 46 8.30 -21.48 -11.67
N LEU A 47 7.53 -20.43 -11.99
CA LEU A 47 6.23 -20.55 -12.65
C LEU A 47 6.35 -21.16 -14.06
N LEU A 48 7.42 -20.83 -14.79
CA LEU A 48 7.70 -21.40 -16.11
C LEU A 48 8.13 -22.87 -16.06
N ARG A 49 8.63 -23.34 -14.91
CA ARG A 49 9.08 -24.73 -14.69
C ARG A 49 8.03 -25.61 -14.02
N LEU A 50 6.82 -25.11 -13.81
CA LEU A 50 5.76 -25.90 -13.19
C LEU A 50 5.44 -27.12 -14.08
N PRO A 51 5.48 -28.34 -13.54
CA PRO A 51 5.07 -29.52 -14.28
C PRO A 51 3.56 -29.43 -14.60
N PRO A 52 3.10 -30.15 -15.64
CA PRO A 52 1.69 -30.26 -15.94
C PRO A 52 0.90 -30.89 -14.78
N ARG A 53 -0.41 -30.65 -14.78
CA ARG A 53 -1.37 -30.60 -13.65
C ARG A 53 -1.41 -31.79 -12.67
N ASP A 54 -0.79 -32.93 -13.00
CA ASP A 54 -1.03 -34.22 -12.33
C ASP A 54 -0.50 -34.32 -10.88
N GLN A 55 0.26 -33.33 -10.39
CA GLN A 55 0.87 -33.38 -9.03
C GLN A 55 0.47 -32.24 -8.10
N LEU A 56 -0.28 -31.24 -8.57
CA LEU A 56 -0.67 -30.09 -7.77
C LEU A 56 -2.17 -30.13 -7.52
N ASP A 57 -2.58 -30.22 -6.26
CA ASP A 57 -3.99 -30.06 -5.88
C ASP A 57 -4.32 -28.55 -5.78
N PRO A 58 -4.96 -27.95 -6.80
CA PRO A 58 -5.27 -26.52 -6.80
C PRO A 58 -6.30 -26.16 -5.72
N ILE A 59 -7.13 -27.12 -5.29
CA ILE A 59 -8.13 -26.92 -4.24
C ILE A 59 -7.39 -26.75 -2.91
N CYS A 60 -6.36 -27.56 -2.64
CA CYS A 60 -5.51 -27.42 -1.47
C CYS A 60 -4.79 -26.06 -1.43
N LEU A 61 -4.19 -25.62 -2.54
CA LEU A 61 -3.52 -24.31 -2.63
C LEU A 61 -4.48 -23.14 -2.37
N MET A 62 -5.68 -23.22 -2.95
CA MET A 62 -6.72 -22.21 -2.74
C MET A 62 -7.17 -22.17 -1.28
N TRP A 63 -7.38 -23.33 -0.65
CA TRP A 63 -7.73 -23.42 0.76
C TRP A 63 -6.63 -22.89 1.68
N LEU A 64 -5.37 -23.20 1.40
CA LEU A 64 -4.23 -22.67 2.16
C LEU A 64 -4.16 -21.14 2.05
N ALA A 65 -4.31 -20.59 0.84
CA ALA A 65 -4.34 -19.14 0.64
C ALA A 65 -5.53 -18.48 1.36
N TRP A 66 -6.71 -19.12 1.32
CA TRP A 66 -7.90 -18.66 2.02
C TRP A 66 -7.73 -18.69 3.54
N CYS A 67 -7.24 -19.79 4.10
CA CYS A 67 -6.98 -19.95 5.52
C CYS A 67 -5.91 -18.97 6.01
N ALA A 68 -4.84 -18.76 5.24
CA ALA A 68 -3.83 -17.74 5.53
C ALA A 68 -4.44 -16.32 5.50
N GLY A 69 -5.29 -16.03 4.51
CA GLY A 69 -6.03 -14.77 4.38
C GLY A 69 -6.97 -14.51 5.56
N TRP A 70 -7.63 -15.55 6.03
CA TRP A 70 -8.53 -15.47 7.17
C TRP A 70 -7.76 -15.31 8.49
N LEU A 71 -6.70 -16.11 8.69
CA LEU A 71 -5.88 -16.07 9.90
C LEU A 71 -5.16 -14.73 10.03
N SER A 72 -4.58 -14.23 8.93
CA SER A 72 -3.97 -12.90 8.89
C SER A 72 -4.98 -11.84 9.34
N ARG A 73 -6.18 -11.78 8.74
CA ARG A 73 -7.23 -10.82 9.12
C ARG A 73 -7.58 -10.85 10.61
N ARG A 74 -7.64 -12.04 11.22
CA ARG A 74 -7.93 -12.19 12.67
C ARG A 74 -6.75 -11.83 13.57
N TRP A 75 -5.52 -12.08 13.13
CA TRP A 75 -4.33 -11.84 13.93
C TRP A 75 -3.98 -10.35 13.99
N ARG A 76 -4.15 -9.68 15.13
CA ARG A 76 -3.77 -8.27 15.32
C ARG A 76 -2.60 -8.16 16.32
N PRO A 77 -1.36 -7.96 15.84
CA PRO A 77 -0.24 -7.70 16.72
C PRO A 77 -0.39 -6.33 17.39
N ARG A 78 0.11 -6.21 18.61
CA ARG A 78 0.16 -4.95 19.35
C ARG A 78 1.00 -3.94 18.58
N ARG A 79 0.51 -2.70 18.49
CA ARG A 79 1.16 -1.61 17.76
C ARG A 79 1.79 -0.66 18.75
N ASP A 80 3.06 -0.85 19.06
CA ASP A 80 3.79 0.01 20.00
C ASP A 80 4.76 0.97 19.27
N GLY A 81 4.62 1.06 17.95
CA GLY A 81 5.48 1.88 17.10
C GLY A 81 5.31 3.39 17.34
N ARG A 82 6.27 4.14 16.80
CA ARG A 82 6.30 5.61 16.84
C ARG A 82 6.49 6.17 15.44
N LEU A 83 6.07 7.41 15.26
CA LEU A 83 6.42 8.21 14.09
C LEU A 83 7.89 8.60 14.22
N VAL A 84 8.69 8.27 13.20
CA VAL A 84 10.14 8.51 13.21
C VAL A 84 10.45 9.63 12.24
N TRP A 85 11.18 10.65 12.72
CA TRP A 85 11.66 11.73 11.88
C TRP A 85 12.59 11.21 10.78
N ARG A 86 12.42 11.75 9.57
CA ARG A 86 13.29 11.52 8.42
C ARG A 86 13.49 12.84 7.70
N SER A 87 14.75 13.17 7.42
CA SER A 87 15.13 14.38 6.66
C SER A 87 14.69 14.33 5.20
N ARG A 88 14.45 13.13 4.65
CA ARG A 88 14.05 12.92 3.25
C ARG A 88 12.91 11.90 3.14
N VAL A 89 11.73 12.39 2.78
CA VAL A 89 10.53 11.60 2.57
C VAL A 89 9.85 12.05 1.27
N ALA A 90 9.21 11.13 0.55
CA ALA A 90 8.39 11.50 -0.58
C ALA A 90 7.18 12.31 -0.09
N GLY A 91 7.22 13.62 -0.32
CA GLY A 91 6.13 14.57 -0.07
C GLY A 91 5.22 14.72 -1.29
N ARG A 92 4.37 15.74 -1.27
CA ARG A 92 3.38 15.99 -2.33
C ARG A 92 4.01 16.57 -3.58
N HIS A 93 4.89 17.55 -3.39
CA HIS A 93 5.47 18.33 -4.48
C HIS A 93 6.94 18.01 -4.70
N SER A 94 7.63 17.57 -3.65
CA SER A 94 9.06 17.26 -3.70
C SER A 94 9.43 16.27 -2.58
N VAL A 95 10.73 16.09 -2.38
CA VAL A 95 11.25 15.37 -1.21
C VAL A 95 11.36 16.34 -0.06
N GLU A 96 10.63 16.02 1.00
CA GLU A 96 10.41 16.88 2.14
C GLU A 96 10.84 16.16 3.42
N PRO A 97 11.32 16.87 4.44
CA PRO A 97 11.44 16.32 5.78
C PRO A 97 10.05 15.94 6.34
N GLY A 98 10.01 14.96 7.22
CA GLY A 98 8.75 14.54 7.79
C GLY A 98 8.81 13.35 8.75
N LEU A 99 7.66 13.05 9.33
CA LEU A 99 7.44 11.95 10.27
C LEU A 99 6.92 10.72 9.54
N VAL A 100 7.57 9.58 9.70
CA VAL A 100 7.27 8.36 8.97
C VAL A 100 6.80 7.25 9.91
N ALA A 101 5.71 6.57 9.56
CA ALA A 101 5.33 5.30 10.15
C ALA A 101 5.78 4.12 9.26
N ARG A 102 6.40 3.13 9.91
CA ARG A 102 6.71 1.84 9.26
C ARG A 102 5.46 0.99 9.15
N ARG A 103 5.54 -0.02 8.29
CA ARG A 103 4.52 -1.06 8.19
C ARG A 103 4.44 -1.86 9.49
N SER A 104 3.25 -2.22 9.92
CA SER A 104 3.05 -3.13 11.07
C SER A 104 3.35 -4.58 10.68
N LEU A 105 3.53 -5.46 11.66
CA LEU A 105 3.63 -6.91 11.43
C LEU A 105 2.36 -7.48 10.75
N ALA A 106 1.18 -6.97 11.10
CA ALA A 106 -0.05 -7.35 10.44
C ALA A 106 -0.10 -6.88 8.99
N GLY A 107 0.37 -5.66 8.71
CA GLY A 107 0.49 -5.16 7.34
C GLY A 107 1.48 -5.96 6.49
N TRP A 108 2.55 -6.49 7.11
CA TRP A 108 3.46 -7.44 6.46
C TRP A 108 2.79 -8.78 6.19
N ALA A 109 2.07 -9.35 7.15
CA ALA A 109 1.32 -10.58 6.96
C ALA A 109 0.28 -10.45 5.84
N ASP A 110 -0.45 -9.33 5.79
CA ASP A 110 -1.45 -9.07 4.75
C ASP A 110 -0.77 -8.93 3.37
N LEU A 111 0.41 -8.30 3.30
CA LEU A 111 1.18 -8.20 2.06
C LEU A 111 1.65 -9.57 1.57
N VAL A 112 2.25 -10.38 2.45
CA VAL A 112 2.72 -11.74 2.12
C VAL A 112 1.55 -12.61 1.68
N THR A 113 0.43 -12.54 2.40
CA THR A 113 -0.77 -13.30 2.07
C THR A 113 -1.36 -12.88 0.72
N GLY A 114 -1.33 -11.59 0.40
CA GLY A 114 -1.68 -11.09 -0.93
C GLY A 114 -0.77 -11.65 -2.03
N MET A 115 0.55 -11.67 -1.81
CA MET A 115 1.51 -12.27 -2.75
C MET A 115 1.28 -13.78 -2.93
N MET A 116 1.02 -14.52 -1.85
CA MET A 116 0.69 -15.94 -1.90
C MET A 116 -0.60 -16.19 -2.67
N THR A 117 -1.61 -15.34 -2.49
CA THR A 117 -2.89 -15.45 -3.22
C THR A 117 -2.68 -15.23 -4.71
N VAL A 118 -2.01 -14.13 -5.10
CA VAL A 118 -1.70 -13.83 -6.51
C VAL A 118 -0.90 -14.97 -7.15
N THR A 119 0.07 -15.51 -6.42
CA THR A 119 0.86 -16.67 -6.84
C THR A 119 -0.02 -17.90 -7.05
N ALA A 120 -0.79 -18.30 -6.03
CA ALA A 120 -1.63 -19.48 -6.08
C ALA A 120 -2.67 -19.39 -7.21
N THR A 121 -3.30 -18.22 -7.39
CA THR A 121 -4.20 -17.97 -8.53
C THR A 121 -3.46 -18.10 -9.85
N GLY A 122 -2.25 -17.53 -9.96
CA GLY A 122 -1.39 -17.67 -11.15
C GLY A 122 -1.09 -19.12 -11.49
N VAL A 123 -0.64 -19.91 -10.50
CA VAL A 123 -0.37 -21.34 -10.63
C VAL A 123 -1.62 -22.09 -11.11
N THR A 124 -2.76 -21.84 -10.48
CA THR A 124 -4.03 -22.48 -10.86
C THR A 124 -4.44 -22.15 -12.30
N LEU A 125 -4.34 -20.87 -12.71
CA LEU A 125 -4.67 -20.45 -14.08
C LEU A 125 -3.73 -21.08 -15.11
N ILE A 126 -2.42 -21.12 -14.82
CA ILE A 126 -1.42 -21.76 -15.68
C ILE A 126 -1.72 -23.26 -15.82
N GLY A 127 -2.08 -23.93 -14.72
CA GLY A 127 -2.47 -25.34 -14.70
C GLY A 127 -3.83 -25.64 -15.35
N MET A 128 -4.68 -24.63 -15.56
CA MET A 128 -5.95 -24.76 -16.28
C MET A 128 -5.81 -24.69 -17.80
N LEU A 129 -4.66 -24.25 -18.32
CA LEU A 129 -4.43 -24.16 -19.76
C LEU A 129 -4.21 -25.54 -20.39
N PRO A 130 -4.84 -25.83 -21.54
CA PRO A 130 -4.78 -27.15 -22.18
C PRO A 130 -3.37 -27.50 -22.67
N GLU A 131 -3.05 -28.80 -22.63
CA GLU A 131 -1.78 -29.33 -23.11
C GLU A 131 -1.78 -29.50 -24.64
N GLY A 132 -0.65 -29.22 -25.29
CA GLY A 132 -0.45 -29.41 -26.74
C GLY A 132 -0.96 -28.30 -27.65
N ALA A 133 -1.69 -27.30 -27.14
CA ALA A 133 -2.10 -26.16 -27.94
C ALA A 133 -1.03 -25.06 -27.95
N ARG A 134 -0.53 -24.66 -29.13
CA ARG A 134 0.48 -23.59 -29.28
C ARG A 134 0.09 -22.26 -28.62
N TRP A 135 -1.20 -21.92 -28.63
CA TRP A 135 -1.70 -20.70 -27.97
C TRP A 135 -1.64 -20.81 -26.43
N ALA A 136 -1.76 -22.03 -25.88
CA ALA A 136 -1.70 -22.28 -24.45
C ALA A 136 -0.27 -22.13 -23.92
N GLU A 137 0.74 -22.52 -24.69
CA GLU A 137 2.15 -22.27 -24.35
C GLU A 137 2.44 -20.77 -24.22
N ALA A 138 2.02 -19.98 -25.22
CA ALA A 138 2.13 -18.52 -25.16
C ALA A 138 1.34 -17.93 -23.98
N GLY A 139 0.14 -18.44 -23.72
CA GLY A 139 -0.69 -18.06 -22.57
C GLY A 139 -0.01 -18.33 -21.23
N ARG A 140 0.62 -19.49 -21.05
CA ARG A 140 1.36 -19.84 -19.83
C ARG A 140 2.52 -18.88 -19.59
N SER A 141 3.30 -18.57 -20.62
CA SER A 141 4.41 -17.62 -20.49
C SER A 141 3.92 -16.22 -20.14
N LEU A 142 2.86 -15.73 -20.81
CA LEU A 142 2.28 -14.42 -20.52
C LEU A 142 1.73 -14.34 -19.09
N LEU A 143 1.03 -15.38 -18.61
CA LEU A 143 0.53 -15.44 -17.24
C LEU A 143 1.68 -15.49 -16.22
N ALA A 144 2.71 -16.31 -16.45
CA ALA A 144 3.86 -16.39 -15.56
C ALA A 144 4.59 -15.04 -15.43
N VAL A 145 4.80 -14.35 -16.55
CA VAL A 145 5.37 -12.99 -16.58
C VAL A 145 4.45 -12.00 -15.88
N GLY A 146 3.14 -12.05 -16.12
CA GLY A 146 2.16 -11.17 -15.47
C GLY A 146 2.12 -11.32 -13.95
N VAL A 147 2.09 -12.56 -13.45
CA VAL A 147 2.12 -12.87 -12.00
C VAL A 147 3.43 -12.39 -11.37
N SER A 148 4.55 -12.68 -12.02
CA SER A 148 5.86 -12.22 -11.57
C SER A 148 5.97 -10.69 -11.53
N ALA A 149 5.48 -10.00 -12.57
CA ALA A 149 5.43 -8.54 -12.61
C ALA A 149 4.55 -7.96 -11.50
N ALA A 150 3.42 -8.59 -11.18
CA ALA A 150 2.56 -8.16 -10.08
C ALA A 150 3.26 -8.27 -8.72
N VAL A 151 3.99 -9.36 -8.47
CA VAL A 151 4.81 -9.54 -7.25
C VAL A 151 5.93 -8.51 -7.21
N GLY A 152 6.68 -8.34 -8.31
CA GLY A 152 7.74 -7.34 -8.42
C GLY A 152 7.23 -5.92 -8.19
N GLN A 153 6.06 -5.58 -8.73
CA GLN A 153 5.42 -4.29 -8.51
C GLN A 153 5.09 -4.08 -7.02
N ALA A 154 4.54 -5.09 -6.33
CA ALA A 154 4.23 -4.98 -4.90
C ALA A 154 5.49 -4.71 -4.06
N VAL A 155 6.60 -5.40 -4.37
CA VAL A 155 7.91 -5.18 -3.73
C VAL A 155 8.46 -3.79 -4.03
N TYR A 156 8.42 -3.38 -5.30
CA TYR A 156 8.85 -2.06 -5.73
C TYR A 156 8.10 -0.95 -5.00
N GLU A 157 6.76 -1.06 -4.93
CA GLU A 157 5.92 -0.08 -4.25
C GLU A 157 6.25 0.07 -2.77
N GLU A 158 6.63 -1.03 -2.12
CA GLU A 158 6.98 -1.03 -0.70
C GLU A 158 8.35 -0.42 -0.43
N ILE A 159 9.34 -0.70 -1.28
CA ILE A 159 10.73 -0.27 -1.05
C ILE A 159 10.95 1.17 -1.52
N ARG A 160 10.29 1.60 -2.60
CA ARG A 160 10.59 2.88 -3.26
C ARG A 160 10.32 4.11 -2.38
N LEU A 161 9.51 3.99 -1.32
CA LEU A 161 9.12 5.09 -0.43
C LEU A 161 9.74 4.94 0.95
N THR A 162 10.04 6.07 1.59
CA THR A 162 10.44 6.13 3.01
C THR A 162 9.23 5.86 3.89
N GLY A 163 8.92 4.58 4.11
CA GLY A 163 7.84 4.06 4.96
C GLY A 163 6.44 4.13 4.35
N ARG A 164 5.49 3.46 5.01
CA ARG A 164 4.12 3.26 4.50
C ARG A 164 3.27 4.52 4.63
N LEU A 165 3.40 5.21 5.77
CA LEU A 165 2.72 6.46 6.05
C LEU A 165 3.77 7.55 6.31
N ALA A 166 3.56 8.75 5.79
CA ALA A 166 4.38 9.90 6.09
C ALA A 166 3.53 11.15 6.32
N LEU A 167 3.88 11.94 7.33
CA LEU A 167 3.41 13.29 7.55
C LEU A 167 4.52 14.23 7.12
N THR A 168 4.25 15.08 6.13
CA THR A 168 5.17 16.05 5.54
C THR A 168 4.55 17.44 5.61
N ALA A 169 5.33 18.49 5.37
CA ALA A 169 4.78 19.85 5.33
C ALA A 169 3.70 20.00 4.22
N GLY A 170 3.85 19.31 3.09
CA GLY A 170 2.88 19.34 1.99
C GLY A 170 1.65 18.45 2.18
N GLY A 171 1.59 17.61 3.21
CA GLY A 171 0.43 16.75 3.47
C GLY A 171 0.73 15.40 4.12
N ILE A 172 -0.27 14.53 4.10
CA ILE A 172 -0.22 13.14 4.55
C ILE A 172 -0.07 12.22 3.33
N ARG A 173 0.98 11.40 3.31
CA ARG A 173 1.13 10.31 2.34
C ARG A 173 0.77 8.98 3.01
N HIS A 174 -0.11 8.21 2.38
CA HIS A 174 -0.39 6.83 2.76
C HIS A 174 -0.27 5.91 1.54
N GLY A 175 0.80 5.11 1.49
CA GLY A 175 1.17 4.33 0.32
C GLY A 175 1.37 5.26 -0.89
N ARG A 176 0.53 5.09 -1.91
CA ARG A 176 0.51 5.90 -3.16
C ARG A 176 -0.35 7.16 -3.06
N ARG A 177 -1.21 7.27 -2.04
CA ARG A 177 -2.16 8.37 -1.92
C ARG A 177 -1.54 9.51 -1.14
N LEU A 178 -1.84 10.73 -1.57
CA LEU A 178 -1.41 11.98 -0.95
C LEU A 178 -2.66 12.78 -0.59
N TYR A 179 -2.69 13.31 0.64
CA TYR A 179 -3.77 14.10 1.17
C TYR A 179 -3.22 15.44 1.64
N ASP A 180 -3.76 16.52 1.07
CA ASP A 180 -3.40 17.89 1.43
C ASP A 180 -3.94 18.26 2.80
N TRP A 181 -3.13 18.89 3.65
CA TRP A 181 -3.58 19.45 4.94
C TRP A 181 -4.75 20.41 4.76
N GLY A 182 -4.68 21.26 3.72
CA GLY A 182 -5.70 22.26 3.42
C GLY A 182 -7.05 21.66 2.99
N ASN A 183 -7.12 20.36 2.71
CA ASN A 183 -8.37 19.67 2.38
C ASN A 183 -8.87 18.77 3.53
N ILE A 184 -8.28 18.80 4.73
CA ILE A 184 -8.67 17.95 5.86
C ILE A 184 -9.46 18.78 6.89
N ASP A 185 -10.77 18.62 6.92
CA ASP A 185 -11.68 19.30 7.85
C ASP A 185 -11.64 18.73 9.27
N ARG A 186 -11.64 17.40 9.39
CA ARG A 186 -11.62 16.71 10.70
C ARG A 186 -10.91 15.38 10.61
N VAL A 187 -10.43 14.93 11.76
CA VAL A 187 -9.69 13.68 11.93
C VAL A 187 -10.41 12.89 13.02
N GLY A 188 -10.51 11.58 12.88
CA GLY A 188 -11.11 10.76 13.92
C GLY A 188 -10.82 9.28 13.77
N PRO A 189 -10.93 8.49 14.83
CA PRO A 189 -10.76 7.05 14.75
C PRO A 189 -11.83 6.45 13.85
N LYS A 190 -11.43 5.62 12.88
CA LYS A 190 -12.37 4.78 12.15
C LYS A 190 -12.61 3.52 12.96
N LYS A 191 -13.88 3.22 13.26
CA LYS A 191 -14.26 1.92 13.81
C LYS A 191 -14.66 0.97 12.69
N GLN A 192 -14.13 -0.25 12.73
CA GLN A 192 -14.51 -1.37 11.88
C GLN A 192 -14.68 -2.60 12.79
N ASP A 193 -15.83 -3.26 12.70
CA ASP A 193 -16.18 -4.44 13.50
C ASP A 193 -16.01 -4.22 15.02
N GLY A 194 -16.48 -3.07 15.50
CA GLY A 194 -16.41 -2.68 16.91
C GLY A 194 -15.02 -2.25 17.41
N ARG A 195 -13.99 -2.24 16.55
CA ARG A 195 -12.61 -1.90 16.92
C ARG A 195 -12.08 -0.73 16.10
N VAL A 196 -11.15 0.03 16.66
CA VAL A 196 -10.46 1.08 15.91
C VAL A 196 -9.55 0.44 14.86
N ASP A 197 -9.64 0.92 13.62
CA ASP A 197 -8.81 0.49 12.50
C ASP A 197 -8.52 1.66 11.57
N GLY A 198 -7.51 2.42 11.98
CA GLY A 198 -7.03 3.59 11.27
C GLY A 198 -7.78 4.87 11.60
N VAL A 199 -7.32 5.93 10.95
CA VAL A 199 -7.74 7.30 11.18
C VAL A 199 -8.46 7.80 9.93
N ARG A 200 -9.73 8.14 10.10
CA ARG A 200 -10.58 8.72 9.08
C ARG A 200 -10.22 10.20 8.91
N LEU A 201 -9.99 10.60 7.67
CA LEU A 201 -9.73 11.97 7.26
C LEU A 201 -11.00 12.50 6.59
N ARG A 202 -11.75 13.35 7.29
CA ARG A 202 -12.90 14.04 6.71
C ARG A 202 -12.38 15.16 5.81
N GLN A 203 -12.74 15.12 4.53
CA GLN A 203 -12.29 16.11 3.56
C GLN A 203 -13.26 17.30 3.47
N ILE A 204 -12.72 18.50 3.19
CA ILE A 204 -13.52 19.72 2.95
C ILE A 204 -14.23 19.59 1.60
N VAL A 205 -13.47 19.34 0.54
CA VAL A 205 -14.00 19.09 -0.80
C VAL A 205 -14.11 17.59 -1.00
N ARG A 206 -15.35 17.07 -0.91
CA ARG A 206 -15.65 15.65 -1.07
C ARG A 206 -16.20 15.36 -2.45
N LYS A 207 -15.65 14.34 -3.11
CA LYS A 207 -16.30 13.73 -4.28
C LYS A 207 -17.45 12.83 -3.80
N PRO A 208 -18.69 12.99 -4.28
CA PRO A 208 -19.88 12.34 -3.72
C PRO A 208 -19.81 10.80 -3.63
N LEU A 209 -19.02 10.16 -4.50
CA LEU A 209 -18.94 8.71 -4.65
C LEU A 209 -17.67 8.08 -4.04
N GLU A 210 -16.72 8.88 -3.53
CA GLU A 210 -15.50 8.32 -2.95
C GLU A 210 -15.69 8.03 -1.45
N PRO A 211 -15.31 6.83 -0.97
CA PRO A 211 -15.30 6.53 0.45
C PRO A 211 -14.29 7.43 1.15
N GLU A 212 -14.59 7.82 2.39
CA GLU A 212 -13.71 8.74 3.10
C GLU A 212 -12.31 8.14 3.31
N PRO A 213 -11.25 8.93 3.08
CA PRO A 213 -9.91 8.43 3.17
C PRO A 213 -9.56 8.01 4.59
N VAL A 214 -8.88 6.87 4.68
CA VAL A 214 -8.40 6.29 5.94
C VAL A 214 -6.90 6.14 5.86
N VAL A 215 -6.21 6.58 6.91
CA VAL A 215 -4.77 6.46 7.05
C VAL A 215 -4.41 5.67 8.29
N GLY A 216 -3.31 4.93 8.21
CA GLY A 216 -2.87 4.09 9.31
C GLY A 216 -3.66 2.79 9.42
N GLY A 217 -4.02 2.43 10.64
CA GLY A 217 -4.71 1.17 10.92
C GLY A 217 -3.77 -0.02 10.86
N ARG A 218 -4.32 -1.16 10.47
CA ARG A 218 -3.61 -2.44 10.43
C ARG A 218 -2.32 -2.42 9.61
N ASP A 219 -2.24 -1.55 8.62
CA ASP A 219 -1.04 -1.39 7.79
C ASP A 219 0.12 -0.67 8.48
N THR A 220 -0.11 0.09 9.56
CA THR A 220 0.93 0.92 10.19
C THR A 220 1.26 0.50 11.60
N ALA A 221 2.53 0.57 11.98
CA ALA A 221 2.99 0.17 13.31
C ALA A 221 2.62 1.18 14.42
N VAL A 222 2.09 2.34 14.07
CA VAL A 222 1.78 3.44 15.01
C VAL A 222 0.34 3.27 15.53
N PRO A 223 0.11 3.36 16.85
CA PRO A 223 -1.24 3.40 17.42
C PRO A 223 -2.08 4.54 16.84
N GLU A 224 -3.37 4.31 16.68
CA GLU A 224 -4.30 5.29 16.13
C GLU A 224 -4.41 6.56 16.97
N GLU A 225 -4.35 6.47 18.29
CA GLU A 225 -4.44 7.63 19.19
C GLU A 225 -3.24 8.58 18.97
N ARG A 226 -2.04 8.00 18.85
CA ARG A 226 -0.81 8.75 18.51
C ARG A 226 -0.90 9.36 17.13
N LEU A 227 -1.49 8.63 16.18
CA LEU A 227 -1.62 9.11 14.81
C LEU A 227 -2.63 10.25 14.72
N VAL A 228 -3.78 10.16 15.42
CA VAL A 228 -4.76 11.26 15.52
C VAL A 228 -4.10 12.49 16.12
N ALA A 229 -3.44 12.36 17.27
CA ALA A 229 -2.78 13.48 17.94
C ALA A 229 -1.73 14.15 17.05
N ALA A 230 -0.92 13.36 16.34
CA ALA A 230 0.07 13.90 15.40
C ALA A 230 -0.59 14.64 14.23
N ILE A 231 -1.62 14.05 13.60
CA ILE A 231 -2.31 14.67 12.46
C ILE A 231 -2.99 15.97 12.90
N GLU A 232 -3.68 16.00 14.03
CA GLU A 232 -4.32 17.21 14.55
C GLU A 232 -3.31 18.32 14.84
N HIS A 233 -2.20 17.97 15.48
CA HIS A 233 -1.14 18.92 15.81
C HIS A 233 -0.52 19.54 14.55
N PHE A 234 -0.09 18.71 13.60
CA PHE A 234 0.59 19.19 12.38
C PHE A 234 -0.36 19.77 11.34
N ARG A 235 -1.65 19.46 11.35
CA ARG A 235 -2.61 20.11 10.45
C ARG A 235 -2.69 21.61 10.70
N SER A 236 -2.65 22.03 11.96
CA SER A 236 -2.68 23.45 12.34
C SER A 236 -1.38 24.19 12.06
N ARG A 237 -0.26 23.44 11.97
CA ARG A 237 1.11 23.95 11.93
C ARG A 237 2.00 23.07 11.02
N PRO A 238 1.65 22.91 9.73
CA PRO A 238 2.38 22.02 8.83
C PRO A 238 3.82 22.48 8.60
N GLU A 239 4.09 23.78 8.73
CA GLU A 239 5.41 24.39 8.63
C GLU A 239 6.41 23.84 9.64
N MET A 240 5.97 23.32 10.80
CA MET A 240 6.87 22.68 11.76
C MET A 240 7.58 21.45 11.15
N LEU A 241 6.94 20.76 10.20
CA LEU A 241 7.56 19.64 9.49
C LEU A 241 8.54 20.11 8.40
N ALA A 242 8.50 21.38 7.99
CA ALA A 242 9.37 21.94 6.95
C ALA A 242 10.72 22.43 7.48
N VAL A 243 10.83 22.72 8.79
CA VAL A 243 12.00 23.40 9.41
C VAL A 243 13.29 22.56 9.34
N GLY A 244 13.22 21.28 8.94
CA GLY A 244 14.39 20.42 8.73
C GLY A 244 15.05 19.91 10.02
N LEU A 245 14.67 20.45 11.19
CA LEU A 245 15.07 19.96 12.50
C LEU A 245 14.27 18.71 12.90
N PRO A 246 14.86 17.76 13.65
CA PRO A 246 14.14 16.60 14.15
C PRO A 246 12.93 17.00 15.00
N VAL A 247 11.73 16.69 14.50
CA VAL A 247 10.47 16.88 15.24
C VAL A 247 10.02 15.55 15.81
N THR A 248 9.55 15.56 17.06
CA THR A 248 8.91 14.42 17.71
C THR A 248 7.39 14.58 17.63
N ALA A 249 6.67 13.50 17.32
CA ALA A 249 5.22 13.53 17.35
C ALA A 249 4.72 13.77 18.79
N PRO A 250 3.64 14.54 18.99
CA PRO A 250 3.05 14.76 20.30
C PRO A 250 2.56 13.43 20.90
N GLU A 251 2.66 13.31 22.22
CA GLU A 251 2.00 12.22 22.92
C GLU A 251 0.49 12.45 22.97
N PRO A 252 -0.33 11.39 22.88
CA PRO A 252 -1.78 11.53 22.97
C PRO A 252 -2.12 12.03 24.37
N ALA A 253 -3.10 12.93 24.45
CA ALA A 253 -3.62 13.37 25.74
C ALA A 253 -4.08 12.14 26.53
N ALA A 254 -3.69 12.04 27.81
CA ALA A 254 -4.17 10.99 28.69
C ALA A 254 -5.70 11.06 28.69
N GLN A 255 -6.38 9.96 28.34
CA GLN A 255 -7.81 9.88 28.58
C GLN A 255 -8.02 10.01 30.09
N PRO A 256 -8.92 10.89 30.55
CA PRO A 256 -9.29 10.90 31.95
C PRO A 256 -9.78 9.49 32.30
N ALA A 257 -9.21 8.91 33.36
CA ALA A 257 -9.62 7.62 33.85
C ALA A 257 -11.05 7.74 34.39
N GLY A 258 -12.04 7.31 33.61
CA GLY A 258 -13.43 7.22 34.05
C GLY A 258 -14.42 7.90 33.10
N GLY A 259 -15.22 7.08 32.43
CA GLY A 259 -16.46 7.43 31.74
C GLY A 259 -17.33 6.19 31.68
#